data_AF-A0A953MCL7-F1
#
_entry.id   AF-A0A953MCL7-F1
#
_cell.length_a   1.000
_cell.length_b   1.000
_cell.length_c   1.000
_cell.angle_alpha   90.00
_cell.angle_beta   90.00
_cell.angle_gamma   90.00
#
_symmetry.space_group_name_H-M   'P 1'
#
loop_
_entity.id
_entity.type
_entity.pdbx_description
1 polymer ?
#
loop_
_entity_poly.entity_id
_entity_poly.type
_entity_poly.pdbx_seq_one_letter_code
_entity_poly.pdbx_strand_id
1 'polypeptide(L)' 'LYDAFQNAEKWKVSPENEVARLIIHGILHLCGFDDQLEKDREIMREKEDELVTEFNSLIKRNIKIDDC' A
#
# COMPACT_ATOMS: atom_id res chain seq x y z
N LEU A 1 6.88 -11.23 -2.86
CA LEU A 1 5.97 -11.26 -4.03
C LEU A 1 4.92 -12.36 -3.90
N TYR A 2 5.28 -13.63 -3.63
CA TYR A 2 4.29 -14.68 -3.36
C TYR A 2 3.31 -14.29 -2.24
N ASP A 3 3.84 -13.73 -1.15
CA ASP A 3 3.03 -13.27 -0.02
C ASP A 3 2.11 -12.10 -0.38
N ALA A 4 2.48 -11.26 -1.34
CA ALA A 4 1.65 -10.16 -1.83
C ALA A 4 0.41 -10.69 -2.57
N PHE A 5 0.56 -11.72 -3.40
CA PHE A 5 -0.59 -12.31 -4.08
C PHE A 5 -1.54 -13.01 -3.10
N GLN A 6 -1.00 -13.69 -2.09
CA GLN A 6 -1.80 -14.33 -1.03
C GLN A 6 -2.52 -13.30 -0.15
N ASN A 7 -1.85 -12.21 0.21
CA ASN A 7 -2.47 -11.11 0.94
C ASN A 7 -3.55 -10.42 0.09
N ALA A 8 -3.29 -10.17 -1.19
CA ALA A 8 -4.25 -9.59 -2.11
C ALA A 8 -5.54 -10.41 -2.17
N GLU A 9 -5.42 -11.74 -2.27
CA GLU A 9 -6.56 -12.67 -2.24
C GLU A 9 -7.29 -12.64 -0.89
N LYS A 10 -6.53 -12.70 0.22
CA LYS A 10 -7.08 -12.68 1.59
C LYS A 10 -7.85 -11.39 1.90
N TRP A 11 -7.33 -10.25 1.46
CA TRP A 11 -7.89 -8.92 1.74
C TRP A 11 -8.79 -8.39 0.61
N LYS A 12 -8.98 -9.18 -0.46
CA LYS A 12 -9.75 -8.80 -1.66
C LYS A 12 -9.31 -7.47 -2.26
N VAL A 13 -8.01 -7.23 -2.28
CA VAL A 13 -7.40 -6.08 -2.95
C VAL A 13 -6.70 -6.55 -4.23
N SER A 14 -6.47 -5.63 -5.17
CA SER A 14 -5.72 -5.97 -6.37
C SER A 14 -4.25 -6.26 -6.01
N PRO A 15 -3.57 -7.17 -6.73
CA PRO A 15 -2.15 -7.43 -6.50
C PRO A 15 -1.29 -6.17 -6.62
N GLU A 16 -1.66 -5.25 -7.50
CA GLU A 16 -0.97 -3.96 -7.69
C GLU A 16 -1.04 -3.10 -6.42
N ASN A 17 -2.20 -3.07 -5.76
CA ASN A 17 -2.37 -2.34 -4.50
C ASN A 17 -1.52 -2.94 -3.38
N GLU A 18 -1.41 -4.27 -3.31
CA GLU A 18 -0.58 -4.92 -2.29
C GLU A 18 0.91 -4.71 -2.56
N VAL A 19 1.33 -4.74 -3.83
CA VAL A 19 2.72 -4.39 -4.20
C VAL A 19 3.01 -2.93 -3.85
N ALA A 20 2.10 -2.00 -4.16
CA ALA A 20 2.24 -0.60 -3.77
C ALA A 20 2.31 -0.42 -2.25
N ARG A 21 1.45 -1.12 -1.50
CA ARG A 21 1.47 -1.12 -0.03
C ARG A 21 2.81 -1.61 0.51
N LEU A 22 3.38 -2.70 -0.01
CA LEU A 22 4.68 -3.21 0.44
C LEU A 22 5.84 -2.24 0.13
N ILE A 23 5.79 -1.55 -1.00
CA ILE A 23 6.78 -0.50 -1.32
C ILE A 23 6.65 0.67 -0.36
N ILE A 24 5.43 1.15 -0.13
CA ILE A 24 5.12 2.25 0.81
C ILE A 24 5.54 1.86 2.23
N HIS A 25 5.23 0.64 2.66
CA HIS A 25 5.63 0.08 3.95
C HIS A 25 7.16 0.13 4.12
N GLY A 26 7.91 -0.30 3.12
CA GLY A 26 9.37 -0.18 3.10
C GLY A 26 9.86 1.27 3.20
N ILE A 27 9.22 2.20 2.48
CA ILE A 27 9.55 3.63 2.55
C ILE A 27 9.25 4.22 3.93
N LEU A 28 8.11 3.87 4.53
CA LEU A 28 7.72 4.33 5.86
C LEU A 28 8.73 3.87 6.92
N HIS A 29 9.23 2.64 6.84
CA HIS A 29 10.34 2.20 7.70
C HIS A 29 11.61 3.02 7.50
N LEU A 30 11.98 3.34 6.26
CA LEU A 30 13.12 4.23 5.99
C LEU A 30 12.89 5.67 6.51
N CYS A 31 11.64 6.10 6.61
CA CYS A 31 11.25 7.39 7.22
C CYS A 31 11.16 7.34 8.76
N GLY A 32 11.41 6.19 9.38
CA GLY A 32 11.43 6.04 10.84
C GLY A 32 10.10 5.63 11.48
N PHE A 33 9.12 5.17 10.69
CA PHE A 33 7.92 4.52 11.21
C PHE A 33 8.23 3.06 11.58
N ASP A 34 7.62 2.57 12.66
CA ASP A 34 7.80 1.21 13.16
C ASP A 34 6.41 0.57 13.40
N ASP A 35 6.33 -0.76 13.32
CA ASP A 35 5.08 -1.53 13.46
C ASP A 35 5.15 -2.61 14.56
N GLN A 36 6.19 -2.56 15.38
CA GLN A 36 6.41 -3.48 16.50
C GLN A 36 5.40 -3.29 17.64
N LEU A 37 5.04 -2.05 17.96
CA LEU A 37 4.03 -1.74 18.97
C LEU A 37 2.66 -1.59 18.31
N GLU A 38 1.61 -2.04 18.99
CA GLU A 38 0.24 -1.98 18.46
C GLU A 38 -0.20 -0.56 18.08
N LYS A 39 0.15 0.43 18.92
CA LYS A 39 -0.09 1.85 18.65
C LYS A 39 0.64 2.37 17.40
N ASP A 40 1.87 1.91 17.17
CA ASP A 40 2.71 2.41 16.08
C ASP A 40 2.32 1.72 14.77
N ARG A 41 1.90 0.44 14.88
CA ARG A 41 1.27 -0.31 13.80
C ARG A 41 -0.03 0.32 13.32
N GLU A 42 -0.87 0.83 14.21
CA GLU A 42 -2.10 1.52 13.82
C GLU A 42 -1.77 2.80 13.03
N ILE A 43 -0.84 3.61 13.52
CA ILE A 43 -0.34 4.81 12.81
C ILE A 43 0.25 4.44 11.44
N MET A 44 1.05 3.38 11.38
CA MET A 44 1.67 2.95 10.14
C MET A 44 0.62 2.47 9.12
N ARG A 45 -0.40 1.72 9.57
CA ARG A 45 -1.51 1.29 8.71
C ARG A 45 -2.32 2.46 8.16
N GLU A 46 -2.63 3.45 8.99
CA GLU A 46 -3.30 4.68 8.53
C GLU A 46 -2.49 5.39 7.45
N LYS A 47 -1.16 5.47 7.62
CA LYS A 47 -0.25 6.08 6.65
C LYS A 47 -0.15 5.27 5.35
N GLU A 48 -0.10 3.94 5.44
CA GLU A 48 -0.15 3.08 4.26
C GLU A 48 -1.44 3.26 3.48
N ASP A 49 -2.60 3.29 4.14
CA ASP A 49 -3.90 3.46 3.50
C ASP A 49 -4.04 4.82 2.80
N GLU A 50 -3.57 5.89 3.45
CA GLU A 50 -3.51 7.24 2.90
C GLU A 50 -2.66 7.29 1.63
N LEU A 51 -1.42 6.77 1.69
CA LEU A 51 -0.46 6.82 0.60
C LEU A 51 -0.84 5.89 -0.57
N VAL A 52 -1.42 4.72 -0.30
CA VAL A 52 -1.94 3.83 -1.35
C VAL A 52 -3.11 4.51 -2.09
N THR A 53 -3.98 5.20 -1.37
CA THR A 53 -5.09 5.96 -1.97
C THR A 53 -4.57 7.09 -2.84
N GLU A 54 -3.59 7.85 -2.36
CA GLU A 54 -2.96 8.94 -3.12
C GLU A 54 -2.23 8.40 -4.35
N PHE A 55 -1.45 7.33 -4.22
CA PHE A 55 -0.77 6.66 -5.33
C PHE A 55 -1.76 6.24 -6.42
N ASN A 56 -2.88 5.62 -6.04
CA ASN A 56 -3.93 5.23 -6.98
C ASN A 56 -4.56 6.44 -7.69
N SER A 57 -4.77 7.55 -6.99
CA SER A 57 -5.26 8.80 -7.58
C SER A 57 -4.27 9.38 -8.59
N LEU A 58 -2.97 9.37 -8.27
CA LEU A 58 -1.91 9.85 -9.16
C LEU A 58 -1.77 9.00 -10.42
N ILE A 59 -1.83 7.68 -10.27
CA ILE A 59 -1.79 6.75 -11.41
C ILE A 59 -2.99 6.95 -12.33
N LYS A 60 -4.20 7.06 -11.80
CA LYS A 60 -5.42 7.35 -12.59
C LYS A 60 -5.37 8.69 -13.32
N ARG A 61 -4.68 9.69 -12.77
CA ARG A 61 -4.57 11.03 -13.37
C ARG A 61 -3.49 11.12 -14.45
N ASN A 62 -2.36 10.42 -14.26
CA ASN A 62 -1.20 10.53 -15.12
C ASN A 62 -1.13 9.44 -16.20
N ILE A 63 -1.79 8.31 -15.98
CA ILE A 63 -1.96 7.28 -16.98
C ILE A 63 -3.44 7.32 -17.36
N LYS A 64 -3.77 7.88 -18.53
CA LYS A 64 -5.05 7.54 -19.18
C LYS A 64 -5.00 6.05 -19.51
N ILE A 65 -5.26 5.21 -18.53
CA ILE A 65 -5.67 3.85 -18.80
C ILE A 65 -7.15 4.02 -19.13
N ASP A 66 -7.43 4.15 -20.43
CA ASP A 66 -8.77 3.97 -20.93
C ASP A 66 -9.15 2.54 -20.52
N ASP A 67 -10.00 2.43 -19.49
CA ASP A 67 -10.67 1.19 -19.12
C ASP A 67 -11.30 0.62 -20.40
N CYS A 68 -10.73 -0.47 -20.92
CA CYS A 68 -11.34 -1.30 -21.95
C CYS A 68 -12.26 -2.32 -21.29
#